data_AF-X0UXV9-F1
#
_entry.id   AF-X0UXV9-F1
#
_cell.length_a   1.000
_cell.length_b   1.000
_cell.length_c   1.000
_cell.angle_alpha   90.00
_cell.angle_beta   90.00
_cell.angle_gamma   90.00
#
_symmetry.space_group_name_H-M   'P 1'
#
loop_
_entity.id
_entity.type
_entity.pdbx_description
1 polymer ?
#
loop_
_entity_poly.entity_id
_entity_poly.type
_entity_poly.pdbx_seq_one_letter_code
_entity_poly.pdbx_strand_id
1 'polypeptide(L)'
;ISLYKRSLLIIRTQIDNRGAIIAGTDSDITNFPHDTYSYVWGRDGAFVATALDLAGYGEVSRNFFQFCANTITSEGYLLHKYTADGTLASLWMPWADEEGNLQLPIQEDETALVVYCLWAHYYKYRDVEFIRSLYRQLIKNAADFLVKFREPHTGLPAPSYDLWEERRGIHSFTVAAVWAALQAAANFTETFGEVILTKQYRQAAAEIKDAAIVHLFDKEQGRFLRSIEVKADGSIQRDYVIDSSISGFFLFGMFEPTDPLIESTMTAL
;
A
#
# COMPACT_ATOMS: atom_id res chain seq x y z
N ILE A 1 8.84 -7.57 -27.53
CA ILE A 1 7.80 -8.65 -27.53
C ILE A 1 8.21 -9.87 -26.70
N SER A 2 9.42 -10.44 -26.87
CA SER A 2 9.81 -11.66 -26.12
C SER A 2 9.81 -11.50 -24.60
N LEU A 3 10.36 -10.39 -24.08
CA LEU A 3 10.41 -10.15 -22.62
C LEU A 3 9.00 -10.02 -22.04
N TYR A 4 8.15 -9.18 -22.64
CA TYR A 4 6.74 -9.01 -22.25
C TYR A 4 5.98 -10.34 -22.14
N LYS A 5 6.03 -11.19 -23.18
CA LYS A 5 5.35 -12.50 -23.15
C LYS A 5 5.92 -13.43 -22.08
N ARG A 6 7.25 -13.43 -21.91
CA ARG A 6 7.92 -14.23 -20.89
C ARG A 6 7.51 -13.78 -19.48
N SER A 7 7.49 -12.48 -19.21
CA SER A 7 7.07 -11.92 -17.93
C SER A 7 5.64 -12.32 -17.60
N LEU A 8 4.70 -12.24 -18.55
CA LEU A 8 3.32 -12.68 -18.33
C LEU A 8 3.20 -14.17 -18.01
N LEU A 9 3.97 -15.01 -18.70
CA LEU A 9 3.99 -16.45 -18.42
C LEU A 9 4.55 -16.73 -17.02
N ILE A 10 5.65 -16.08 -16.64
CA ILE A 10 6.24 -16.19 -15.29
C ILE A 10 5.24 -15.72 -14.24
N ILE A 11 4.64 -14.55 -14.41
CA ILE A 11 3.59 -14.05 -13.49
C ILE A 11 2.50 -15.10 -13.34
N ARG A 12 2.00 -15.68 -14.43
CA ARG A 12 0.91 -16.66 -14.36
C ARG A 12 1.30 -17.92 -13.57
N THR A 13 2.58 -18.33 -13.53
CA THR A 13 3.02 -19.48 -12.72
C THR A 13 3.03 -19.18 -11.22
N GLN A 14 3.00 -17.90 -10.83
CA GLN A 14 2.97 -17.45 -9.43
C GLN A 14 1.54 -17.18 -8.90
N ILE A 15 0.52 -17.57 -9.66
CA ILE A 15 -0.88 -17.25 -9.34
C ILE A 15 -1.68 -18.54 -9.23
N ASP A 16 -2.32 -18.77 -8.08
CA ASP A 16 -3.22 -19.88 -7.89
C ASP A 16 -4.60 -19.60 -8.53
N ASN A 17 -5.45 -20.62 -8.67
CA ASN A 17 -6.77 -20.44 -9.30
C ASN A 17 -7.81 -19.75 -8.38
N ARG A 18 -7.47 -19.48 -7.11
CA ARG A 18 -8.33 -18.83 -6.12
C ARG A 18 -7.98 -17.35 -5.88
N GLY A 19 -6.93 -16.85 -6.52
CA GLY A 19 -6.54 -15.44 -6.49
C GLY A 19 -5.29 -15.13 -5.69
N ALA A 20 -4.64 -16.13 -5.08
CA ALA A 20 -3.37 -15.92 -4.41
C ALA A 20 -2.29 -15.60 -5.46
N ILE A 21 -1.66 -14.44 -5.32
CA ILE A 21 -0.50 -14.03 -6.10
C ILE A 21 0.70 -14.07 -5.15
N ILE A 22 1.54 -15.10 -5.26
CA ILE A 22 2.75 -15.18 -4.41
C ILE A 22 3.87 -14.31 -4.98
N ALA A 23 4.75 -13.81 -4.11
CA ALA A 23 5.85 -12.95 -4.52
C ALA A 23 6.87 -13.69 -5.43
N GLY A 24 7.10 -14.98 -5.15
CA GLY A 24 7.88 -15.84 -6.03
C GLY A 24 8.16 -17.23 -5.48
N THR A 25 8.40 -18.17 -6.40
CA THR A 25 8.98 -19.48 -6.09
C THR A 25 10.51 -19.40 -6.18
N ASP A 26 11.20 -19.27 -5.06
CA ASP A 26 12.65 -19.43 -4.98
C ASP A 26 13.07 -20.85 -4.59
N SER A 27 14.33 -21.18 -4.85
CA SER A 27 14.93 -22.44 -4.40
C SER A 27 15.45 -22.36 -2.96
N ASP A 28 15.40 -21.20 -2.32
CA ASP A 28 16.02 -21.02 -1.00
C ASP A 28 15.28 -21.81 0.08
N ILE A 29 13.97 -22.04 -0.13
CA ILE A 29 13.16 -22.95 0.68
C ILE A 29 13.69 -24.38 0.73
N THR A 30 14.48 -24.83 -0.25
CA THR A 30 15.08 -26.17 -0.24
C THR A 30 16.34 -26.25 0.61
N ASN A 31 16.99 -25.11 0.87
CA ASN A 31 18.26 -25.04 1.58
C ASN A 31 18.08 -24.64 3.05
N PHE A 32 17.04 -23.87 3.37
CA PHE A 32 16.75 -23.43 4.73
C PHE A 32 15.24 -23.44 5.01
N PRO A 33 14.79 -23.92 6.20
CA PRO A 33 13.40 -23.82 6.64
C PRO A 33 13.10 -22.41 7.16
N HIS A 34 13.37 -21.40 6.34
CA HIS A 34 13.03 -20.01 6.60
C HIS A 34 11.93 -19.58 5.64
N ASP A 35 11.18 -18.57 6.07
CA ASP A 35 10.25 -17.90 5.19
C ASP A 35 10.99 -17.31 3.99
N THR A 36 10.54 -17.67 2.79
CA THR A 36 11.04 -17.09 1.54
C THR A 36 9.90 -16.39 0.79
N TYR A 37 9.89 -16.36 -0.54
CA TYR A 37 8.96 -15.55 -1.33
C TYR A 37 7.64 -16.26 -1.69
N SER A 38 7.43 -17.50 -1.24
CA SER A 38 6.25 -18.31 -1.59
C SER A 38 4.96 -17.96 -0.82
N TYR A 39 4.81 -16.68 -0.46
CA TYR A 39 3.65 -16.12 0.25
C TYR A 39 3.06 -14.95 -0.52
N VAL A 40 1.84 -14.57 -0.15
CA VAL A 40 1.10 -13.45 -0.72
C VAL A 40 1.31 -12.22 0.17
N TRP A 41 1.94 -11.20 -0.41
CA TRP A 41 1.97 -9.84 0.12
C TRP A 41 0.94 -8.99 -0.61
N GLY A 42 0.26 -8.10 0.13
CA GLY A 42 -0.72 -7.18 -0.44
C GLY A 42 -0.09 -6.27 -1.50
N ARG A 43 1.11 -5.76 -1.23
CA ARG A 43 1.88 -4.90 -2.14
C ARG A 43 2.21 -5.60 -3.46
N ASP A 44 2.87 -6.74 -3.40
CA ASP A 44 3.32 -7.51 -4.56
C ASP A 44 2.13 -7.92 -5.43
N GLY A 45 1.10 -8.47 -4.80
CA GLY A 45 -0.14 -8.85 -5.47
C GLY A 45 -0.84 -7.67 -6.14
N ALA A 46 -0.88 -6.49 -5.51
CA ALA A 46 -1.50 -5.29 -6.09
C ALA A 46 -0.76 -4.80 -7.36
N PHE A 47 0.57 -4.83 -7.35
CA PHE A 47 1.36 -4.48 -8.54
C PHE A 47 1.22 -5.51 -9.66
N VAL A 48 1.23 -6.81 -9.34
CA VAL A 48 1.01 -7.86 -10.33
C VAL A 48 -0.40 -7.79 -10.92
N ALA A 49 -1.43 -7.58 -10.08
CA ALA A 49 -2.81 -7.40 -10.51
C ALA A 49 -2.93 -6.20 -11.47
N THR A 50 -2.27 -5.08 -11.17
CA THR A 50 -2.23 -3.91 -12.05
C THR A 50 -1.51 -4.22 -13.38
N ALA A 51 -0.40 -4.95 -13.34
CA ALA A 51 0.31 -5.35 -14.57
C ALA A 51 -0.54 -6.27 -15.46
N LEU A 52 -1.28 -7.21 -14.86
CA LEU A 52 -2.23 -8.08 -15.55
C LEU A 52 -3.39 -7.27 -16.13
N ASP A 53 -3.91 -6.30 -15.38
CA ASP A 53 -4.93 -5.39 -15.86
C ASP A 53 -4.45 -4.62 -17.08
N LEU A 54 -3.27 -4.01 -17.03
CA LEU A 54 -2.66 -3.31 -18.16
C LEU A 54 -2.52 -4.23 -19.38
N ALA A 55 -2.16 -5.49 -19.18
CA ALA A 55 -2.05 -6.50 -20.22
C ALA A 55 -3.39 -7.08 -20.72
N GLY A 56 -4.52 -6.73 -20.09
CA GLY A 56 -5.87 -7.16 -20.50
C GLY A 56 -6.36 -8.46 -19.86
N TYR A 57 -5.72 -8.94 -18.79
CA TYR A 57 -6.07 -10.17 -18.07
C TYR A 57 -6.90 -9.89 -16.80
N GLY A 58 -7.96 -9.11 -16.93
CA GLY A 58 -8.80 -8.64 -15.81
C GLY A 58 -9.47 -9.76 -14.99
N GLU A 59 -9.71 -10.92 -15.59
CA GLU A 59 -10.29 -12.05 -14.85
C GLU A 59 -9.32 -12.62 -13.80
N VAL A 60 -8.00 -12.57 -14.07
CA VAL A 60 -6.98 -13.10 -13.16
C VAL A 60 -6.78 -12.14 -11.98
N SER A 61 -6.66 -10.84 -12.25
CA SER A 61 -6.53 -9.81 -11.23
C SER A 61 -7.76 -9.69 -10.34
N ARG A 62 -8.97 -9.90 -10.89
CA ARG A 62 -10.23 -9.94 -10.12
C ARG A 62 -10.15 -10.88 -8.93
N ASN A 63 -9.60 -12.08 -9.13
CA ASN A 63 -9.51 -13.09 -8.09
C ASN A 63 -8.59 -12.64 -6.95
N PHE A 64 -7.54 -11.87 -7.24
CA PHE A 64 -6.66 -11.32 -6.20
C PHE A 64 -7.39 -10.34 -5.29
N PHE A 65 -8.19 -9.42 -5.83
CA PHE A 65 -8.96 -8.51 -4.98
C PHE A 65 -10.01 -9.26 -4.15
N GLN A 66 -10.58 -10.35 -4.67
CA GLN A 66 -11.44 -11.24 -3.88
C GLN A 66 -10.66 -11.97 -2.78
N PHE A 67 -9.43 -12.41 -3.05
CA PHE A 67 -8.53 -12.96 -2.04
C PHE A 67 -8.30 -11.95 -0.91
N CYS A 68 -7.92 -10.71 -1.24
CA CYS A 68 -7.74 -9.65 -0.25
C CYS A 68 -9.01 -9.35 0.56
N ALA A 69 -10.18 -9.36 -0.07
CA ALA A 69 -11.44 -9.19 0.65
C ALA A 69 -11.70 -10.33 1.64
N ASN A 70 -11.26 -11.54 1.35
CA ASN A 70 -11.40 -12.69 2.23
C ASN A 70 -10.36 -12.71 3.37
N THR A 71 -9.23 -12.03 3.21
CA THR A 71 -8.11 -12.04 4.18
C THR A 71 -7.98 -10.77 5.03
N ILE A 72 -8.60 -9.66 4.61
CA ILE A 72 -8.61 -8.41 5.38
C ILE A 72 -9.24 -8.62 6.77
N THR A 73 -8.65 -8.00 7.79
CA THR A 73 -9.17 -8.06 9.15
C THR A 73 -10.52 -7.34 9.26
N SER A 74 -11.26 -7.62 10.33
CA SER A 74 -12.53 -6.94 10.60
C SER A 74 -12.35 -5.44 10.86
N GLU A 75 -11.15 -5.06 11.26
CA GLU A 75 -10.68 -3.71 11.57
C GLU A 75 -10.25 -2.95 10.31
N GLY A 76 -10.10 -3.64 9.16
CA GLY A 76 -9.88 -3.02 7.86
C GLY A 76 -8.42 -2.94 7.41
N TYR A 77 -7.54 -3.81 7.89
CA TYR A 77 -6.15 -3.86 7.41
C TYR A 77 -5.75 -5.27 7.01
N LEU A 78 -4.77 -5.37 6.11
CA LEU A 78 -4.04 -6.60 5.84
C LEU A 78 -2.93 -6.76 6.89
N LEU A 79 -2.73 -8.01 7.30
CA LEU A 79 -1.56 -8.41 8.06
C LEU A 79 -0.38 -8.62 7.10
N HIS A 80 0.80 -8.80 7.68
CA HIS A 80 2.08 -8.90 6.97
C HIS A 80 2.06 -9.74 5.69
N LYS A 81 1.64 -11.01 5.75
CA LYS A 81 1.58 -11.89 4.56
C LYS A 81 0.77 -13.14 4.81
N TYR A 82 0.38 -13.79 3.72
CA TYR A 82 -0.53 -14.92 3.75
C TYR A 82 -0.01 -16.12 2.96
N THR A 83 -0.38 -17.31 3.38
CA THR A 83 -0.28 -18.51 2.54
C THR A 83 -1.24 -18.41 1.35
N ALA A 84 -1.05 -19.22 0.32
CA ALA A 84 -1.92 -19.22 -0.86
C ALA A 84 -3.38 -19.64 -0.59
N ASP A 85 -3.69 -20.23 0.57
CA ASP A 85 -5.06 -20.50 1.00
C ASP A 85 -5.66 -19.38 1.88
N GLY A 86 -4.91 -18.29 2.11
CA GLY A 86 -5.39 -17.10 2.82
C GLY A 86 -5.20 -17.13 4.34
N THR A 87 -4.49 -18.13 4.88
CA THR A 87 -4.13 -18.11 6.31
C THR A 87 -2.96 -17.17 6.57
N LEU A 88 -2.94 -16.56 7.76
CA LEU A 88 -1.80 -15.75 8.19
C LEU A 88 -0.55 -16.62 8.21
N ALA A 89 0.46 -16.23 7.44
CA ALA A 89 1.76 -16.89 7.45
C ALA A 89 2.61 -16.37 8.62
N SER A 90 3.79 -16.95 8.79
CA SER A 90 4.80 -16.47 9.73
C SER A 90 5.07 -14.98 9.51
N LEU A 91 5.35 -14.28 10.60
CA LEU A 91 5.61 -12.84 10.61
C LEU A 91 6.82 -12.57 11.50
N TRP A 92 7.66 -11.62 11.10
CA TRP A 92 8.81 -11.17 11.88
C TRP A 92 8.64 -9.76 12.45
N MET A 93 7.51 -9.11 12.14
CA MET A 93 7.15 -7.81 12.70
C MET A 93 6.55 -8.00 14.10
N PRO A 94 7.13 -7.43 15.17
CA PRO A 94 6.64 -7.63 16.52
C PRO A 94 5.33 -6.89 16.80
N TRP A 95 4.49 -7.47 17.66
CA TRP A 95 3.25 -6.91 18.19
C TRP A 95 3.46 -5.88 19.32
N ALA A 96 4.70 -5.73 19.79
CA ALA A 96 5.08 -4.74 20.78
C ALA A 96 6.47 -4.17 20.44
N ASP A 97 6.74 -2.94 20.82
CA ASP A 97 8.09 -2.36 20.77
C ASP A 97 9.01 -2.94 21.85
N GLU A 98 10.26 -2.48 21.90
CA GLU A 98 11.27 -2.95 22.88
C GLU A 98 10.87 -2.60 24.33
N GLU A 99 10.06 -1.57 24.52
CA GLU A 99 9.49 -1.12 25.79
C GLU A 99 8.21 -1.87 26.20
N GLY A 100 7.65 -2.71 25.32
CA GLY A 100 6.46 -3.50 25.56
C GLY A 100 5.12 -2.80 25.25
N ASN A 101 5.15 -1.62 24.61
CA ASN A 101 3.94 -0.96 24.13
C ASN A 101 3.41 -1.70 22.89
N LEU A 102 2.09 -1.92 22.85
CA LEU A 102 1.46 -2.61 21.73
C LEU A 102 1.55 -1.81 20.43
N GLN A 103 1.82 -2.51 19.33
CA GLN A 103 1.83 -1.97 17.98
C GLN A 103 1.23 -2.97 16.99
N LEU A 104 0.76 -2.48 15.85
CA LEU A 104 0.31 -3.34 14.76
C LEU A 104 1.52 -3.78 13.91
N PRO A 105 1.73 -5.09 13.71
CA PRO A 105 2.79 -5.61 12.84
C PRO A 105 2.33 -5.60 11.38
N ILE A 106 2.12 -4.39 10.85
CA ILE A 106 1.60 -4.18 9.51
C ILE A 106 2.52 -3.28 8.70
N GLN A 107 2.39 -3.41 7.38
CA GLN A 107 2.81 -2.44 6.39
C GLN A 107 1.55 -1.77 5.87
N GLU A 108 1.35 -0.49 6.19
CA GLU A 108 0.10 0.18 5.84
C GLU A 108 -0.07 0.34 4.32
N ASP A 109 1.04 0.39 3.57
CA ASP A 109 1.04 0.39 2.10
C ASP A 109 0.44 -0.88 1.51
N GLU A 110 0.57 -2.04 2.15
CA GLU A 110 -0.03 -3.28 1.65
C GLU A 110 -1.55 -3.21 1.60
N THR A 111 -2.16 -2.58 2.61
CA THR A 111 -3.62 -2.33 2.63
C THR A 111 -3.99 -1.26 1.62
N ALA A 112 -3.23 -0.16 1.59
CA ALA A 112 -3.51 1.00 0.75
C ALA A 112 -3.41 0.66 -0.75
N LEU A 113 -2.35 -0.03 -1.16
CA LEU A 113 -2.10 -0.39 -2.56
C LEU A 113 -3.21 -1.28 -3.13
N VAL A 114 -3.77 -2.19 -2.33
CA VAL A 114 -4.90 -3.01 -2.78
C VAL A 114 -6.11 -2.16 -3.16
N VAL A 115 -6.47 -1.15 -2.35
CA VAL A 115 -7.59 -0.23 -2.65
C VAL A 115 -7.28 0.64 -3.86
N TYR A 116 -6.07 1.19 -3.92
CA TYR A 116 -5.62 2.01 -5.04
C TYR A 116 -5.67 1.25 -6.37
N CYS A 117 -5.09 0.04 -6.42
CA CYS A 117 -5.07 -0.81 -7.60
C CYS A 117 -6.48 -1.31 -7.97
N LEU A 118 -7.36 -1.56 -6.98
CA LEU A 118 -8.75 -1.92 -7.25
C LEU A 118 -9.52 -0.79 -7.94
N TRP A 119 -9.25 0.47 -7.62
CA TRP A 119 -9.81 1.60 -8.37
C TRP A 119 -9.33 1.64 -9.81
N ALA A 120 -8.03 1.41 -10.05
CA ALA A 120 -7.49 1.31 -11.41
C ALA A 120 -8.14 0.16 -12.21
N HIS A 121 -8.35 -1.00 -11.57
CA HIS A 121 -9.10 -2.12 -12.14
C HIS A 121 -10.52 -1.71 -12.54
N TYR A 122 -11.27 -1.11 -11.62
CA TYR A 122 -12.63 -0.64 -11.89
C TYR A 122 -12.67 0.40 -13.00
N TYR A 123 -11.74 1.36 -13.00
CA TYR A 123 -11.67 2.40 -14.02
C TYR A 123 -11.50 1.81 -15.43
N LYS A 124 -10.76 0.70 -15.54
CA LYS A 124 -10.54 -0.01 -16.81
C LYS A 124 -11.75 -0.85 -17.25
N TYR A 125 -12.30 -1.68 -16.37
CA TYR A 125 -13.29 -2.69 -16.76
C TYR A 125 -14.75 -2.31 -16.49
N ARG A 126 -14.99 -1.33 -15.60
CA ARG A 126 -16.32 -0.81 -15.24
C ARG A 126 -17.30 -1.87 -14.73
N ASP A 127 -16.81 -2.97 -14.16
CA ASP A 127 -17.65 -3.99 -13.56
C ASP A 127 -18.18 -3.55 -12.19
N VAL A 128 -19.37 -2.96 -12.18
CA VAL A 128 -20.03 -2.48 -10.96
C VAL A 128 -20.48 -3.62 -10.05
N GLU A 129 -20.85 -4.78 -10.59
CA GLU A 129 -21.33 -5.90 -9.79
C GLU A 129 -20.21 -6.48 -8.93
N PHE A 130 -19.03 -6.62 -9.54
CA PHE A 130 -17.82 -7.04 -8.84
C PHE A 130 -17.41 -6.04 -7.76
N ILE A 131 -17.34 -4.74 -8.07
CA ILE A 131 -16.99 -3.74 -7.05
C ILE A 131 -18.01 -3.72 -5.92
N ARG A 132 -19.30 -3.86 -6.22
CA ARG A 132 -20.36 -3.93 -5.20
C ARG A 132 -20.15 -5.11 -4.24
N SER A 133 -19.65 -6.26 -4.70
CA SER A 133 -19.38 -7.39 -3.81
C SER A 133 -18.20 -7.14 -2.87
N LEU A 134 -17.24 -6.28 -3.25
CA LEU A 134 -16.08 -5.92 -2.44
C LEU A 134 -16.27 -4.65 -1.61
N TYR A 135 -17.31 -3.87 -1.91
CA TYR A 135 -17.44 -2.48 -1.45
C TYR A 135 -17.38 -2.31 0.06
N ARG A 136 -18.17 -3.09 0.79
CA ARG A 136 -18.16 -3.00 2.27
C ARG A 136 -16.96 -3.71 2.88
N GLN A 137 -16.71 -4.95 2.46
CA GLN A 137 -15.75 -5.85 3.10
C GLN A 137 -14.30 -5.39 2.93
N LEU A 138 -13.96 -4.88 1.75
CA LEU A 138 -12.61 -4.47 1.40
C LEU A 138 -12.49 -2.93 1.34
N ILE A 139 -13.24 -2.27 0.44
CA ILE A 139 -13.01 -0.86 0.11
C ILE A 139 -13.29 0.05 1.31
N LYS A 140 -14.49 -0.02 1.90
CA LYS A 140 -14.88 0.85 3.02
C LYS A 140 -14.11 0.53 4.30
N ASN A 141 -13.97 -0.76 4.62
CA ASN A 141 -13.22 -1.16 5.81
C ASN A 141 -11.77 -0.67 5.75
N ALA A 142 -11.09 -0.85 4.61
CA ALA A 142 -9.74 -0.34 4.41
C ALA A 142 -9.68 1.19 4.49
N ALA A 143 -10.57 1.90 3.79
CA ALA A 143 -10.57 3.36 3.83
C ALA A 143 -10.85 3.92 5.24
N ASP A 144 -11.78 3.32 5.97
CA ASP A 144 -12.09 3.71 7.35
C ASP A 144 -10.92 3.45 8.30
N PHE A 145 -10.17 2.36 8.10
CA PHE A 145 -8.93 2.10 8.81
C PHE A 145 -7.88 3.17 8.51
N LEU A 146 -7.59 3.42 7.24
CA LEU A 146 -6.57 4.40 6.80
C LEU A 146 -6.87 5.84 7.26
N VAL A 147 -8.14 6.22 7.36
CA VAL A 147 -8.53 7.53 7.95
C VAL A 147 -8.21 7.59 9.45
N LYS A 148 -8.41 6.48 10.18
CA LYS A 148 -8.28 6.43 11.64
C LYS A 148 -6.84 6.16 12.09
N PHE A 149 -6.07 5.40 11.31
CA PHE A 149 -4.71 4.99 11.62
C PHE A 149 -3.71 6.10 11.26
N ARG A 150 -3.81 7.23 11.97
CA ARG A 150 -2.99 8.43 11.73
C ARG A 150 -2.26 8.87 12.99
N GLU A 151 -1.07 9.42 12.80
CA GLU A 151 -0.26 9.97 13.88
C GLU A 151 -0.83 11.34 14.30
N PRO A 152 -1.19 11.54 15.59
CA PRO A 152 -1.98 12.70 16.02
C PRO A 152 -1.24 14.04 15.98
N HIS A 153 0.09 14.09 16.08
CA HIS A 153 0.85 15.35 16.08
C HIS A 153 1.05 15.92 14.67
N THR A 154 1.15 15.05 13.67
CA THR A 154 1.46 15.40 12.27
C THR A 154 0.27 15.27 11.34
N GLY A 155 -0.70 14.41 11.66
CA GLY A 155 -1.77 14.02 10.76
C GLY A 155 -1.30 13.14 9.60
N LEU A 156 -0.05 12.66 9.59
CA LEU A 156 0.38 11.63 8.64
C LEU A 156 -0.20 10.25 9.02
N PRO A 157 -0.10 9.23 8.16
CA PRO A 157 -0.39 7.86 8.57
C PRO A 157 0.43 7.46 9.80
N ALA A 158 -0.12 6.59 10.64
CA ALA A 158 0.56 6.18 11.87
C ALA A 158 1.78 5.30 11.56
N PRO A 159 2.77 5.22 12.46
CA PRO A 159 3.98 4.45 12.18
C PRO A 159 3.69 2.96 11.91
N SER A 160 4.19 2.47 10.77
CA SER A 160 4.11 1.08 10.30
C SER A 160 5.46 0.66 9.71
N TYR A 161 5.60 -0.60 9.30
CA TYR A 161 6.84 -1.06 8.66
C TYR A 161 6.96 -0.50 7.23
N ASP A 162 8.17 -0.20 6.79
CA ASP A 162 8.44 0.23 5.41
C ASP A 162 8.19 -0.91 4.41
N LEU A 163 8.12 -0.57 3.12
CA LEU A 163 8.01 -1.54 2.03
C LEU A 163 9.16 -2.56 1.99
N TRP A 164 10.28 -2.26 2.66
CA TRP A 164 11.44 -3.13 2.78
C TRP A 164 11.36 -4.06 3.99
N GLU A 165 10.36 -3.88 4.86
CA GLU A 165 10.08 -4.73 6.01
C GLU A 165 11.16 -4.65 7.11
N GLU A 166 11.93 -3.56 7.12
CA GLU A 166 13.12 -3.39 7.96
C GLU A 166 12.89 -2.41 9.11
N ARG A 167 12.07 -1.37 8.91
CA ARG A 167 11.98 -0.23 9.84
C ARG A 167 10.55 0.17 10.11
N ARG A 168 10.25 0.40 11.37
CA ARG A 168 9.00 1.04 11.77
C ARG A 168 9.15 2.56 11.77
N GLY A 169 8.18 3.26 11.19
CA GLY A 169 8.21 4.71 11.06
C GLY A 169 7.11 5.23 10.14
N ILE A 170 7.16 6.52 9.81
CA ILE A 170 6.27 7.14 8.83
C ILE A 170 7.08 7.33 7.54
N HIS A 171 6.83 6.47 6.56
CA HIS A 171 7.64 6.36 5.35
C HIS A 171 6.98 7.03 4.16
N SER A 172 7.76 7.77 3.37
CA SER A 172 7.26 8.54 2.22
C SER A 172 6.48 7.70 1.20
N PHE A 173 6.94 6.47 0.92
CA PHE A 173 6.23 5.54 0.05
C PHE A 173 4.86 5.16 0.60
N THR A 174 4.79 4.81 1.88
CA THR A 174 3.56 4.44 2.57
C THR A 174 2.59 5.62 2.66
N VAL A 175 3.10 6.82 2.95
CA VAL A 175 2.31 8.06 2.94
C VAL A 175 1.68 8.31 1.57
N ALA A 176 2.45 8.12 0.50
CA ALA A 176 1.95 8.24 -0.87
C ALA A 176 0.89 7.18 -1.21
N ALA A 177 1.10 5.92 -0.79
CA ALA A 177 0.15 4.83 -1.01
C ALA A 177 -1.18 5.08 -0.28
N VAL A 178 -1.13 5.49 1.00
CA VAL A 178 -2.32 5.80 1.82
C VAL A 178 -3.13 6.93 1.20
N TRP A 179 -2.47 8.00 0.76
CA TRP A 179 -3.12 9.09 0.04
C TRP A 179 -3.85 8.59 -1.21
N ALA A 180 -3.19 7.78 -2.03
CA ALA A 180 -3.76 7.26 -3.27
C ALA A 180 -4.95 6.32 -3.00
N ALA A 181 -4.87 5.52 -1.95
CA ALA A 181 -5.96 4.65 -1.49
C ALA A 181 -7.18 5.45 -1.02
N LEU A 182 -6.98 6.51 -0.25
CA LEU A 182 -8.08 7.40 0.19
C LEU A 182 -8.70 8.14 -1.00
N GLN A 183 -7.88 8.56 -1.97
CA GLN A 183 -8.38 9.14 -3.22
C GLN A 183 -9.19 8.13 -4.04
N ALA A 184 -8.75 6.88 -4.11
CA ALA A 184 -9.46 5.77 -4.75
C ALA A 184 -10.79 5.46 -4.04
N ALA A 185 -10.78 5.35 -2.71
CA ALA A 185 -11.96 5.12 -1.89
C ALA A 185 -12.99 6.25 -2.02
N ALA A 186 -12.53 7.51 -2.10
CA ALA A 186 -13.39 8.64 -2.37
C ALA A 186 -14.04 8.55 -3.76
N ASN A 187 -13.33 8.10 -4.79
CA ASN A 187 -13.92 7.89 -6.11
C ASN A 187 -14.99 6.78 -6.09
N PHE A 188 -14.75 5.69 -5.34
CA PHE A 188 -15.73 4.63 -5.17
C PHE A 188 -16.99 5.14 -4.46
N THR A 189 -16.83 5.82 -3.33
CA THR A 189 -17.96 6.37 -2.56
C THR A 189 -18.76 7.38 -3.37
N GLU A 190 -18.11 8.20 -4.18
CA GLU A 190 -18.77 9.12 -5.13
C GLU A 190 -19.61 8.35 -6.16
N THR A 191 -19.04 7.29 -6.74
CA THR A 191 -19.74 6.41 -7.72
C THR A 191 -20.99 5.76 -7.10
N PHE A 192 -20.96 5.44 -5.80
CA PHE A 192 -22.10 4.89 -5.07
C PHE A 192 -23.01 5.95 -4.40
N GLY A 193 -22.74 7.25 -4.60
CA GLY A 193 -23.54 8.35 -4.05
C GLY A 193 -23.39 8.58 -2.54
N GLU A 194 -22.34 8.06 -1.91
CA GLU A 194 -22.05 8.22 -0.48
C GLU A 194 -21.31 9.55 -0.21
N VAL A 195 -22.03 10.66 -0.32
CA VAL A 195 -21.49 12.04 -0.26
C VAL A 195 -20.69 12.31 1.02
N ILE A 196 -21.16 11.83 2.18
CA ILE A 196 -20.49 12.06 3.48
C ILE A 196 -19.12 11.37 3.50
N LEU A 197 -19.05 10.10 3.10
CA LEU A 197 -17.78 9.35 3.08
C LEU A 197 -16.84 9.87 2.00
N THR A 198 -17.38 10.27 0.84
CA THR A 198 -16.60 10.94 -0.21
C THR A 198 -15.86 12.14 0.36
N LYS A 199 -16.58 13.03 1.06
CA LYS A 199 -15.98 14.22 1.68
C LYS A 199 -14.95 13.84 2.75
N GLN A 200 -15.25 12.86 3.60
CA GLN A 200 -14.34 12.41 4.65
C GLN A 200 -13.00 11.87 4.08
N TYR A 201 -13.07 10.99 3.09
CA TYR A 201 -11.86 10.39 2.49
C TYR A 201 -11.04 11.42 1.72
N ARG A 202 -11.69 12.34 0.98
CA ARG A 202 -11.00 13.47 0.33
C ARG A 202 -10.31 14.39 1.33
N GLN A 203 -10.99 14.69 2.43
CA GLN A 203 -10.45 15.56 3.46
C GLN A 203 -9.21 14.94 4.11
N ALA A 204 -9.27 13.66 4.49
CA ALA A 204 -8.12 12.95 5.04
C ALA A 204 -6.95 12.89 4.04
N ALA A 205 -7.21 12.63 2.76
CA ALA A 205 -6.18 12.65 1.72
C ALA A 205 -5.54 14.05 1.56
N ALA A 206 -6.35 15.12 1.57
CA ALA A 206 -5.84 16.48 1.50
C ALA A 206 -4.92 16.82 2.68
N GLU A 207 -5.36 16.49 3.91
CA GLU A 207 -4.56 16.69 5.13
C GLU A 207 -3.25 15.91 5.10
N ILE A 208 -3.25 14.66 4.61
CA ILE A 208 -2.04 13.85 4.48
C ILE A 208 -1.06 14.46 3.48
N LYS A 209 -1.55 14.98 2.34
CA LYS A 209 -0.69 15.65 1.35
C LYS A 209 -0.07 16.92 1.93
N ASP A 210 -0.86 17.74 2.63
CA ASP A 210 -0.35 18.96 3.27
C ASP A 210 0.69 18.62 4.35
N ALA A 211 0.41 17.60 5.17
CA ALA A 211 1.33 17.12 6.20
C ALA A 211 2.62 16.54 5.60
N ALA A 212 2.56 15.87 4.45
CA ALA A 212 3.76 15.36 3.77
C ALA A 212 4.70 16.51 3.36
N ILE A 213 4.16 17.63 2.85
CA ILE A 213 4.95 18.82 2.52
C ILE A 213 5.58 19.42 3.79
N VAL A 214 4.84 19.47 4.90
CA VAL A 214 5.31 20.10 6.14
C VAL A 214 6.38 19.25 6.85
N HIS A 215 6.20 17.94 6.91
CA HIS A 215 6.98 17.06 7.77
C HIS A 215 7.99 16.19 7.03
N LEU A 216 7.73 15.82 5.77
CA LEU A 216 8.61 14.95 4.98
C LEU A 216 9.47 15.70 3.97
N PHE A 217 9.10 16.92 3.56
CA PHE A 217 9.97 17.75 2.72
C PHE A 217 10.99 18.51 3.56
N ASP A 218 12.26 18.18 3.41
CA ASP A 218 13.34 18.89 4.08
C ASP A 218 13.80 20.07 3.23
N LYS A 219 13.58 21.29 3.73
CA LYS A 219 13.90 22.52 3.00
C LYS A 219 15.40 22.81 2.92
N GLU A 220 16.18 22.32 3.87
CA GLU A 220 17.64 22.54 3.89
C GLU A 220 18.31 21.69 2.82
N GLN A 221 17.89 20.43 2.69
CA GLN A 221 18.35 19.49 1.67
C GLN A 221 17.61 19.66 0.33
N GLY A 222 16.48 20.37 0.32
CA GLY A 222 15.67 20.61 -0.87
C GLY A 222 15.01 19.35 -1.44
N ARG A 223 14.65 18.38 -0.60
CA ARG A 223 14.08 17.09 -1.04
C ARG A 223 13.17 16.45 0.00
N PHE A 224 12.34 15.52 -0.44
CA PHE A 224 11.66 14.62 0.47
C PHE A 224 12.65 13.67 1.16
N LEU A 225 12.36 13.38 2.42
CA LEU A 225 13.04 12.39 3.26
C LEU A 225 12.51 10.98 2.95
N ARG A 226 13.28 9.95 3.29
CA ARG A 226 12.79 8.57 3.22
C ARG A 226 11.66 8.36 4.23
N SER A 227 11.88 8.81 5.45
CA SER A 227 10.94 8.63 6.55
C SER A 227 11.19 9.60 7.70
N ILE A 228 10.26 9.60 8.64
CA ILE A 228 10.38 10.25 9.94
C ILE A 228 9.86 9.33 11.04
N GLU A 229 10.27 9.59 12.27
CA GLU A 229 9.74 9.00 13.49
C GLU A 229 9.24 10.13 14.40
N VAL A 230 8.04 9.96 14.96
CA VAL A 230 7.43 10.93 15.88
C VAL A 230 7.46 10.35 17.28
N LYS A 231 8.17 11.03 18.19
CA LYS A 231 8.27 10.63 19.59
C LYS A 231 7.01 10.98 20.36
N ALA A 232 6.86 10.41 21.55
CA ALA A 232 5.70 10.65 22.42
C ALA A 232 5.49 12.12 22.81
N ASP A 233 6.55 12.94 22.80
CA ASP A 233 6.49 14.39 23.05
C ASP A 233 6.20 15.22 21.79
N GLY A 234 5.95 14.58 20.65
CA GLY A 234 5.73 15.19 19.35
C GLY A 234 7.02 15.61 18.62
N SER A 235 8.20 15.37 19.20
CA SER A 235 9.46 15.66 18.51
C SER A 235 9.67 14.70 17.33
N ILE A 236 10.18 15.24 16.22
CA ILE A 236 10.34 14.51 14.96
C ILE A 236 11.81 14.19 14.74
N GLN A 237 12.12 12.90 14.64
CA GLN A 237 13.41 12.40 14.18
C GLN A 237 13.33 12.13 12.68
N ARG A 238 14.26 12.71 11.93
CA ARG A 238 14.30 12.66 10.46
C ARG A 238 15.28 11.61 9.97
N ASP A 239 14.89 10.86 8.95
CA ASP A 239 15.76 9.93 8.25
C ASP A 239 16.21 10.52 6.90
N TYR A 240 17.49 10.88 6.84
CA TYR A 240 18.10 11.48 5.66
C TYR A 240 18.64 10.47 4.65
N VAL A 241 18.51 9.15 4.89
CA VAL A 241 18.93 8.15 3.90
C VAL A 241 18.16 8.36 2.60
N ILE A 242 18.89 8.26 1.48
CA ILE A 242 18.34 8.34 0.14
C ILE A 242 17.77 6.98 -0.25
N ASP A 243 16.54 6.97 -0.77
CA ASP A 243 15.85 5.76 -1.19
C ASP A 243 14.94 6.04 -2.37
N SER A 244 15.01 5.18 -3.39
CA SER A 244 14.19 5.30 -4.60
C SER A 244 12.68 5.21 -4.33
N SER A 245 12.26 4.62 -3.21
CA SER A 245 10.85 4.51 -2.79
C SER A 245 10.17 5.87 -2.60
N ILE A 246 10.93 6.96 -2.43
CA ILE A 246 10.40 8.33 -2.38
C ILE A 246 9.68 8.69 -3.71
N SER A 247 10.02 8.02 -4.81
CA SER A 247 9.28 8.12 -6.09
C SER A 247 7.79 7.79 -5.97
N GLY A 248 7.36 7.07 -4.91
CA GLY A 248 5.96 6.80 -4.61
C GLY A 248 5.07 8.04 -4.65
N PHE A 249 5.60 9.20 -4.24
CA PHE A 249 4.87 10.47 -4.28
C PHE A 249 4.34 10.85 -5.66
N PHE A 250 5.12 10.67 -6.72
CA PHE A 250 4.65 10.94 -8.08
C PHE A 250 4.07 9.69 -8.75
N LEU A 251 4.60 8.50 -8.44
CA LEU A 251 4.10 7.23 -9.01
C LEU A 251 2.63 6.96 -8.64
N PHE A 252 2.21 7.39 -7.45
CA PHE A 252 0.83 7.26 -7.01
C PHE A 252 -0.01 8.53 -7.22
N GLY A 253 0.57 9.57 -7.85
CA GLY A 253 -0.12 10.79 -8.25
C GLY A 253 -0.36 11.81 -7.15
N MET A 254 0.30 11.70 -5.98
CA MET A 254 0.19 12.72 -4.93
C MET A 254 0.74 14.06 -5.43
N PHE A 255 1.84 14.03 -6.17
CA PHE A 255 2.41 15.18 -6.87
C PHE A 255 2.59 14.86 -8.35
N GLU A 256 2.57 15.90 -9.19
CA GLU A 256 2.93 15.74 -10.60
C GLU A 256 4.43 15.42 -10.72
N PRO A 257 4.86 14.62 -11.71
CA PRO A 257 6.28 14.35 -11.93
C PRO A 257 7.14 15.60 -12.17
N THR A 258 6.53 16.67 -12.68
CA THR A 258 7.17 17.98 -12.92
C THR A 258 6.96 18.97 -11.77
N ASP A 259 6.41 18.54 -10.63
CA ASP A 259 6.33 19.38 -9.45
C ASP A 259 7.76 19.71 -8.97
N PRO A 260 8.09 20.98 -8.69
CA PRO A 260 9.44 21.35 -8.26
C PRO A 260 9.97 20.56 -7.05
N LEU A 261 9.09 20.17 -6.12
CA LEU A 261 9.47 19.36 -4.96
C LEU A 261 9.88 17.93 -5.37
N ILE A 262 9.25 17.39 -6.41
CA ILE A 262 9.58 16.08 -6.98
C ILE A 262 10.85 16.16 -7.82
N GLU A 263 10.97 17.16 -8.71
CA GLU A 263 12.16 17.33 -9.53
C GLU A 263 13.43 17.49 -8.68
N SER A 264 13.36 18.32 -7.62
CA SER A 264 14.49 18.52 -6.70
C SER A 264 14.83 17.24 -5.95
N THR A 265 13.81 16.49 -5.52
CA THR A 265 13.99 15.20 -4.85
C THR A 265 14.65 14.18 -5.78
N MET A 266 14.13 14.00 -7.00
CA MET A 266 14.66 13.04 -7.98
C MET A 266 16.06 13.40 -8.46
N THR A 267 16.44 14.68 -8.45
CA THR A 267 17.82 15.10 -8.77
C THR A 267 18.82 14.67 -7.67
N ALA A 268 18.34 14.48 -6.45
CA ALA A 268 19.16 14.07 -5.31
C ALA A 268 19.22 12.55 -5.09
N LEU A 269 18.36 11.76 -5.75
CA LEU A 269 18.38 10.28 -5.73
C LEU A 269 19.35 9.74 -6.78
#